data_AF-A0A968ZHF3-F1
#
_entry.id   AF-A0A968ZHF3-F1
#
_cell.length_a   1.000
_cell.length_b   1.000
_cell.length_c   1.000
_cell.angle_alpha   90.00
_cell.angle_beta   90.00
_cell.angle_gamma   90.00
#
_symmetry.space_group_name_H-M   'P 1'
#
loop_
_entity.id
_entity.type
_entity.pdbx_description
1 polymer ?
#
loop_
_entity_poly.entity_id
_entity_poly.type
_entity_poly.pdbx_seq_one_letter_code
_entity_poly.pdbx_strand_id
1 'polypeptide(L)' 'MLGLVAAQQKSLDLVLQTNTRQVFVSGGFARNPLYMNLLERAYPHLAFKEASINNASALGAALVLHHHWNSIPLESKLY' A
#
# COMPACT_ATOMS: atom_id res chain seq x y z
N MET A 1 -10.41 9.73 13.15
CA MET A 1 -10.27 8.49 12.36
C MET A 1 -11.25 8.43 11.19
N LEU A 2 -12.56 8.58 11.39
CA LEU A 2 -13.57 8.51 10.31
C LEU A 2 -13.29 9.48 9.14
N GLY A 3 -12.89 10.73 9.41
CA GLY A 3 -12.54 11.68 8.36
C GLY A 3 -11.30 11.28 7.53
N LEU A 4 -10.31 10.60 8.14
CA LEU A 4 -9.15 10.07 7.43
C LEU A 4 -9.56 8.92 6.49
N VAL A 5 -10.41 8.03 6.96
CA VAL A 5 -10.95 6.93 6.14
C VAL A 5 -11.79 7.48 4.99
N ALA A 6 -12.64 8.48 5.23
CA ALA A 6 -13.41 9.13 4.17
C ALA A 6 -12.53 9.81 3.11
N ALA A 7 -11.43 10.45 3.52
CA ALA A 7 -10.44 10.99 2.58
C ALA A 7 -9.74 9.87 1.80
N GLN A 8 -9.37 8.78 2.47
CA GLN A 8 -8.77 7.62 1.82
C GLN A 8 -9.71 6.96 0.82
N GLN A 9 -11.00 6.87 1.12
CA GLN A 9 -12.00 6.32 0.20
C GLN A 9 -12.01 7.09 -1.12
N LYS A 10 -12.12 8.43 -1.03
CA LYS A 10 -12.06 9.31 -2.21
C LYS A 10 -10.77 9.10 -3.01
N SER A 11 -9.63 8.94 -2.34
CA SER A 11 -8.36 8.70 -3.01
C SER A 11 -8.29 7.32 -3.69
N LEU A 12 -8.83 6.28 -3.07
CA LEU A 12 -8.85 4.92 -3.64
C LEU A 12 -9.78 4.84 -4.84
N ASP A 13 -10.94 5.49 -4.80
CA ASP A 13 -11.92 5.48 -5.89
C ASP A 13 -11.36 6.06 -7.20
N LEU A 14 -10.30 6.89 -7.13
CA LEU A 14 -9.62 7.43 -8.31
C LEU A 14 -8.78 6.40 -9.07
N VAL A 15 -8.36 5.32 -8.41
CA VAL A 15 -7.38 4.37 -8.96
C VAL A 15 -7.85 2.91 -8.90
N LEU A 16 -8.93 2.62 -8.16
CA LEU A 16 -9.48 1.29 -8.04
C LEU A 16 -10.00 0.77 -9.38
N GLN A 17 -9.59 -0.45 -9.71
CA GLN A 17 -10.06 -1.19 -10.90
C GLN A 17 -11.14 -2.20 -10.49
N THR A 18 -12.08 -2.49 -11.39
CA THR A 18 -13.23 -3.40 -11.16
C THR A 18 -12.83 -4.83 -10.76
N ASN A 19 -11.64 -5.27 -11.14
CA ASN A 19 -11.09 -6.59 -10.82
C ASN A 19 -10.21 -6.61 -9.56
N THR A 20 -10.08 -5.48 -8.85
CA THR A 20 -9.27 -5.39 -7.63
C THR A 20 -9.90 -6.22 -6.52
N ARG A 21 -9.11 -7.08 -5.87
CA ARG A 21 -9.57 -7.94 -4.76
C ARG A 21 -8.83 -7.70 -3.45
N GLN A 22 -7.63 -7.16 -3.52
CA GLN A 22 -6.75 -7.00 -2.37
C GLN A 22 -6.06 -5.64 -2.46
N VAL A 23 -5.96 -4.97 -1.31
CA VAL A 23 -5.23 -3.71 -1.16
C VAL A 23 -4.20 -3.92 -0.05
N PHE A 24 -2.92 -3.71 -0.39
CA PHE A 24 -1.83 -3.77 0.57
C PHE A 24 -1.54 -2.36 1.08
N VAL A 25 -1.67 -2.16 2.38
CA VAL A 25 -1.42 -0.91 3.07
C VAL A 25 -0.01 -0.96 3.65
N SER A 26 0.85 -0.01 3.27
CA SER A 26 2.19 0.18 3.84
C SER A 26 2.25 1.46 4.68
N GLY A 27 3.32 1.63 5.45
CA GLY A 27 3.53 2.80 6.31
C GLY A 27 2.86 2.68 7.68
N GLY A 28 2.97 3.74 8.50
CA GLY A 28 2.60 3.68 9.93
C GLY A 28 1.12 3.35 10.22
N PHE A 29 0.21 3.71 9.31
CA PHE A 29 -1.22 3.43 9.47
C PHE A 29 -1.59 1.96 9.21
N ALA A 30 -0.76 1.20 8.50
CA ALA A 30 -1.00 -0.23 8.25
C ALA A 30 -1.08 -1.05 9.54
N ARG A 31 -0.38 -0.60 10.60
CA ARG A 31 -0.36 -1.22 11.93
C ARG A 31 -1.48 -0.75 12.85
N ASN A 32 -2.38 0.12 12.38
CA ASN A 32 -3.50 0.61 13.16
C ASN A 32 -4.75 -0.24 12.89
N PRO A 33 -5.14 -1.16 13.79
CA PRO A 33 -6.24 -2.08 13.53
C PRO A 33 -7.59 -1.36 13.38
N LEU A 34 -7.79 -0.22 14.06
CA LEU A 34 -9.01 0.57 13.90
C LEU A 34 -9.10 1.14 12.47
N TYR A 35 -7.99 1.64 11.93
CA TYR A 35 -7.95 2.16 10.56
C TYR A 35 -8.23 1.06 9.53
N MET A 36 -7.54 -0.08 9.66
CA MET A 36 -7.72 -1.23 8.76
C MET A 36 -9.15 -1.77 8.79
N ASN A 37 -9.74 -1.94 9.98
CA ASN A 37 -11.12 -2.40 10.14
C ASN A 37 -12.14 -1.41 9.56
N LEU A 38 -11.88 -0.10 9.66
CA LEU A 38 -12.76 0.91 9.07
C LEU A 38 -12.67 0.92 7.53
N LEU A 39 -11.49 0.65 6.96
CA LEU A 39 -11.33 0.48 5.51
C LEU A 39 -12.06 -0.76 4.99
N GLU A 40 -11.95 -1.89 5.68
CA GLU A 40 -12.69 -3.11 5.34
C GLU A 40 -14.21 -2.91 5.38
N ARG A 41 -14.71 -2.16 6.37
CA ARG A 41 -16.14 -1.79 6.43
C ARG A 41 -16.56 -0.87 5.29
N ALA A 42 -15.67 0.02 4.84
CA ALA A 42 -15.93 0.93 3.74
C ALA A 42 -15.92 0.22 2.37
N TYR A 43 -15.15 -0.86 2.22
CA TYR A 43 -15.10 -1.67 1.01
C TYR A 43 -15.24 -3.16 1.32
N PRO A 44 -16.47 -3.67 1.55
CA PRO A 44 -16.68 -5.06 1.98
C PRO A 44 -16.22 -6.14 1.00
N HIS A 45 -15.92 -5.77 -0.26
CA HIS A 45 -15.46 -6.67 -1.32
C HIS A 45 -13.93 -6.68 -1.49
N LEU A 46 -13.21 -5.80 -0.78
CA LEU A 46 -11.75 -5.70 -0.82
C LEU A 46 -11.15 -6.26 0.46
N ALA A 47 -10.10 -7.07 0.33
CA ALA A 47 -9.29 -7.48 1.47
C ALA A 47 -8.16 -6.46 1.69
N PHE A 48 -8.17 -5.77 2.84
CA PHE A 48 -7.07 -4.91 3.24
C PHE A 48 -6.04 -5.71 4.03
N LYS A 49 -4.76 -5.57 3.68
CA LYS A 49 -3.67 -6.30 4.32
C LYS A 49 -2.52 -5.36 4.63
N GLU A 50 -1.81 -5.58 5.74
CA GLU A 50 -0.51 -4.95 5.94
C GLU A 50 0.47 -5.47 4.88
N ALA A 51 1.18 -4.56 4.21
CA ALA A 51 2.24 -4.92 3.29
C ALA A 51 3.44 -5.48 4.07
N SER A 52 4.04 -6.57 3.59
CA SER A 52 5.31 -7.09 4.14
C SER A 52 6.46 -6.09 3.98
N ILE A 53 6.38 -5.26 2.95
CA ILE A 53 7.33 -4.19 2.66
C ILE A 53 6.94 -2.95 3.45
N ASN A 54 7.69 -2.69 4.52
CA ASN A 54 7.68 -1.40 5.19
C ASN A 54 8.38 -0.36 4.29
N ASN A 55 7.90 0.89 4.28
CA ASN A 55 8.47 1.99 3.49
C ASN A 55 8.50 1.74 1.97
N ALA A 56 7.42 1.19 1.41
CA ALA A 56 7.30 0.87 -0.02
C ALA A 56 7.70 2.04 -0.94
N SER A 57 7.41 3.28 -0.56
CA SER A 57 7.79 4.48 -1.32
C SER A 57 9.32 4.66 -1.40
N ALA A 58 10.04 4.46 -0.30
CA ALA A 58 11.50 4.58 -0.27
C ALA A 58 12.16 3.44 -1.07
N LEU A 59 11.63 2.21 -0.95
CA LEU A 59 12.07 1.10 -1.77
C LEU A 59 11.86 1.38 -3.26
N GLY A 60 10.67 1.87 -3.65
CA GLY A 60 10.38 2.23 -5.04
C GLY A 60 11.36 3.27 -5.58
N ALA A 61 11.66 4.32 -4.81
CA ALA A 61 12.66 5.31 -5.21
C ALA A 61 14.06 4.70 -5.37
N ALA A 62 14.47 3.82 -4.44
CA ALA A 62 15.75 3.13 -4.52
C ALA A 62 15.83 2.21 -5.75
N LEU A 63 14.76 1.50 -6.09
CA LEU A 63 14.66 0.65 -7.28
C LEU A 63 14.77 1.45 -8.58
N VAL A 64 14.10 2.61 -8.66
CA VAL A 64 14.21 3.51 -9.83
C VAL A 64 15.64 4.00 -10.00
N LEU A 65 16.30 4.39 -8.91
CA LEU A 65 17.67 4.91 -8.96
C LEU A 65 18.70 3.80 -9.14
N HIS A 66 18.40 2.56 -8.76
CA HIS A 66 19.34 1.44 -8.66
C HIS A 66 20.31 1.35 -9.85
N HIS A 67 19.78 1.37 -11.08
CA HIS A 67 20.56 1.27 -12.31
C HIS A 67 21.58 2.40 -12.55
N HIS A 68 21.49 3.50 -11.80
CA HIS A 68 22.37 4.66 -11.92
C HIS A 68 23.47 4.72 -10.86
N TRP A 69 23.27 4.08 -9.70
CA TRP A 69 24.23 4.14 -8.59
C TRP A 69 24.79 2.78 -8.18
N ASN A 70 24.19 1.68 -8.62
CA ASN A 70 24.60 0.31 -8.26
C ASN A 70 24.55 -0.63 -9.47
N SER A 71 25.66 -1.34 -9.70
CA SER A 71 25.81 -2.30 -10.80
C SER A 71 25.51 -3.75 -10.40
N ILE A 72 25.26 -4.01 -9.10
CA ILE A 72 24.90 -5.34 -8.59
C ILE A 72 23.45 -5.63 -8.99
N PRO A 73 23.13 -6.77 -9.62
CA PRO A 73 21.76 -7.12 -9.98
C PRO A 73 20.79 -7.11 -8.78
N LEU A 74 19.55 -6.65 -9.01
CA LEU A 74 18.48 -6.72 -8.00
C LEU A 74 18.15 -8.17 -7.66
N GLU A 75 18.13 -8.50 -6.36
CA GLU A 75 17.66 -9.80 -5.88
C GLU A 75 16.14 -9.91 -5.98
N SER A 76 15.65 -11.07 -6.44
CA SER A 76 14.22 -11.36 -6.60
C SER A 76 13.43 -11.43 -5.29
N LYS A 77 14.11 -11.46 -4.13
CA LYS A 77 13.49 -11.52 -2.80
C LYS A 77 13.15 -10.14 -2.22
N LEU A 78 13.49 -9.06 -2.92
CA LEU A 78 13.31 -7.68 -2.43
C LEU A 78 11.88 -7.15 -2.57
N TYR A 79 11.00 -7.83 -3.32
CA TYR A 79 9.62 -7.42 -3.55
C TYR A 79 8.64 -8.60 -3.55
#